data_AF-A0AAN7ZHC7-F1
#
_entry.id   AF-A0AAN7ZHC7-F1
#
_cell.length_a   1.000
_cell.length_b   1.000
_cell.length_c   1.000
_cell.angle_alpha   90.00
_cell.angle_beta   90.00
_cell.angle_gamma   90.00
#
_symmetry.space_group_name_H-M   'P 1'
#
loop_
_entity.id
_entity.type
_entity.pdbx_description
1 polymer ?
#
loop_
_entity_poly.entity_id
_entity_poly.type
_entity_poly.pdbx_seq_one_letter_code
_entity_poly.pdbx_strand_id
1 'polypeptide(L)'
;MYIKLNVLVLFLLKLRLVFGSYHVKLTSDSPTVRGATVHFVAEVFEDGQPATGKFKYMWEDNSILTHSTEHVSESNVDTWSVTYPANHTFPPGPYEMQIIVEKCFLVFCIPKTSQRLMFELTEHLNGKLALLQNDQVRTKFVSNASPVIHKVMLTNSDEQYLNNTATSILTYWFVDCIYYGFSKDFTFMFQYPEVDKKHRIEALVVAGFEPITTPAPPTTTTIPTPTPNVTVAPTTPQPKPNNVSITVQPLKVKRSAINQPLPVATNVSFPFVCQSNSSVPPDVSKTYGLFSRKFVSKAPISNISLSGNYWISKGTVLDLTVKCQGSAPFHYCKHIFEGMYNVTGNETCDVPPPDSSDRCEFPIRRYFPKQQKYTVVIVIYNDVAKIVSPVTVTVYEEAKQAQLSVIVVPVASSLVAVVLIVFGVAYYVQNRSRFVVEVADFNFGNQCSDLEYKTFRERLYDSISNAFLRVPTPSSSEPTLWPPGRKYGSLA
;
A
#
# COMPACT_ATOMS: atom_id res chain seq x y z
N MET A 1 -59.11 49.18 20.86
CA MET A 1 -58.28 48.02 21.28
C MET A 1 -57.06 47.74 20.38
N TYR A 2 -57.04 48.14 19.10
CA TYR A 2 -55.97 47.82 18.15
C TYR A 2 -54.56 48.39 18.49
N ILE A 3 -54.45 49.56 19.12
CA ILE A 3 -53.14 50.21 19.39
C ILE A 3 -52.26 49.37 20.33
N LYS A 4 -52.84 48.73 21.37
CA LYS A 4 -52.08 47.90 22.31
C LYS A 4 -51.53 46.62 21.66
N LEU A 5 -52.23 46.06 20.67
CA LEU A 5 -51.79 44.85 19.97
C LEU A 5 -50.57 45.13 19.09
N ASN A 6 -50.56 46.26 18.36
CA ASN A 6 -49.39 46.66 17.56
C ASN A 6 -48.16 46.94 18.42
N VAL A 7 -48.31 47.59 19.59
CA VAL A 7 -47.18 47.81 20.51
C VAL A 7 -46.64 46.48 21.06
N LEU A 8 -47.51 45.52 21.41
CA LEU A 8 -47.09 44.20 21.89
C LEU A 8 -46.38 43.40 20.78
N VAL A 9 -46.88 43.43 19.54
CA VAL A 9 -46.25 42.76 18.39
C VAL A 9 -44.90 43.41 18.03
N LEU A 10 -44.78 44.74 18.06
CA LEU A 10 -43.49 45.43 17.91
C LEU A 10 -42.52 45.08 19.04
N PHE A 11 -42.99 44.98 20.28
CA PHE A 11 -42.17 44.58 21.42
C PHE A 11 -41.69 43.13 21.29
N LEU A 12 -42.55 42.20 20.83
CA LEU A 12 -42.19 40.80 20.58
C LEU A 12 -41.28 40.63 19.34
N LEU A 13 -41.45 41.43 18.28
CA LEU A 13 -40.49 41.48 17.16
C LEU A 13 -39.13 42.00 17.61
N LYS A 14 -39.11 43.05 18.45
CA LYS A 14 -37.86 43.54 19.04
C LYS A 14 -37.25 42.56 20.04
N LEU A 15 -38.05 41.74 20.72
CA LEU A 15 -37.55 40.67 21.59
C LEU A 15 -36.77 39.60 20.78
N ARG A 16 -37.24 39.24 19.58
CA ARG A 16 -36.50 38.30 18.70
C ARG A 16 -35.13 38.83 18.26
N LEU A 17 -34.93 40.15 18.18
CA LEU A 17 -33.62 40.75 17.86
C LEU A 17 -32.59 40.66 19.01
N VAL A 18 -32.98 40.17 20.20
CA VAL A 18 -32.11 40.10 21.38
C VAL A 18 -31.53 38.69 21.60
N PHE A 19 -32.21 37.63 21.13
CA PHE A 19 -31.96 36.23 21.49
C PHE A 19 -31.18 35.39 20.46
N GLY A 20 -30.50 36.00 19.48
CA GLY A 20 -29.54 35.26 18.66
C GLY A 20 -28.38 34.74 19.53
N SER A 21 -28.04 33.46 19.40
CA SER A 21 -26.93 32.84 20.11
C SER A 21 -25.63 33.11 19.35
N TYR A 22 -24.77 33.96 19.93
CA TYR A 22 -23.49 34.33 19.31
C TYR A 22 -22.33 33.46 19.81
N HIS A 23 -21.55 32.95 18.88
CA HIS A 23 -20.31 32.21 19.14
C HIS A 23 -19.18 32.77 18.28
N VAL A 24 -17.97 32.83 18.83
CA VAL A 24 -16.75 33.15 18.10
C VAL A 24 -15.85 31.93 18.03
N LYS A 25 -15.50 31.53 16.80
CA LYS A 25 -14.43 30.59 16.52
C LYS A 25 -13.13 31.39 16.37
N LEU A 26 -12.20 31.17 17.29
CA LEU A 26 -10.92 31.86 17.36
C LEU A 26 -9.79 30.87 17.00
N THR A 27 -8.91 31.27 16.08
CA THR A 27 -7.77 30.46 15.63
C THR A 27 -6.48 31.28 15.55
N SER A 28 -5.33 30.64 15.70
CA SER A 28 -3.99 31.22 15.52
C SER A 28 -3.09 30.32 14.67
N ASP A 29 -1.96 30.86 14.23
CA ASP A 29 -0.87 30.16 13.55
C ASP A 29 0.25 29.62 14.48
N SER A 30 0.13 29.85 15.80
CA SER A 30 1.07 29.38 16.82
C SER A 30 1.21 27.84 16.88
N PRO A 31 2.34 27.28 17.38
CA PRO A 31 3.48 27.94 18.04
C PRO A 31 4.39 28.73 17.10
N THR A 32 4.98 29.79 17.64
CA THR A 32 5.73 30.80 16.88
C THR A 32 6.99 31.20 17.63
N VAL A 33 8.12 31.38 16.94
CA VAL A 33 9.39 31.75 17.58
C VAL A 33 9.38 33.20 18.09
N ARG A 34 10.07 33.48 19.21
CA ARG A 34 10.29 34.87 19.66
C ARG A 34 10.92 35.71 18.54
N GLY A 35 10.39 36.93 18.35
CA GLY A 35 10.75 37.82 17.25
C GLY A 35 9.78 37.77 16.06
N ALA A 36 9.04 36.68 15.90
CA ALA A 36 8.05 36.54 14.84
C ALA A 36 6.68 37.11 15.22
N THR A 37 5.78 37.17 14.23
CA THR A 37 4.41 37.67 14.36
C THR A 37 3.45 36.50 14.52
N VAL A 38 2.56 36.57 15.51
CA VAL A 38 1.43 35.63 15.65
C VAL A 38 0.22 36.26 14.98
N HIS A 39 -0.47 35.48 14.14
CA HIS A 39 -1.66 35.88 13.40
C HIS A 39 -2.90 35.21 13.99
N PHE A 40 -3.84 36.02 14.46
CA PHE A 40 -5.11 35.59 15.04
C PHE A 40 -6.26 35.90 14.08
N VAL A 41 -7.23 34.98 14.01
CA VAL A 41 -8.44 35.10 13.17
C VAL A 41 -9.65 34.76 14.02
N ALA A 42 -10.64 35.65 14.04
CA ALA A 42 -11.91 35.45 14.71
C ALA A 42 -13.06 35.42 13.70
N GLU A 43 -13.84 34.35 13.73
CA GLU A 43 -15.05 34.17 12.92
C GLU A 43 -16.28 34.19 13.84
N VAL A 44 -17.19 35.15 13.63
CA VAL A 44 -18.43 35.32 14.40
C VAL A 44 -19.58 34.56 13.72
N PHE A 45 -20.30 33.78 14.53
CA PHE A 45 -21.50 33.06 14.13
C PHE A 45 -22.70 33.50 14.98
N GLU A 46 -23.86 33.57 14.35
CA GLU A 46 -25.17 33.87 14.95
C GLU A 46 -26.09 32.69 14.59
N ASP A 47 -26.56 31.96 15.61
CA ASP A 47 -27.39 30.75 15.46
C ASP A 47 -26.81 29.68 14.52
N GLY A 48 -25.47 29.59 14.47
CA GLY A 48 -24.73 28.62 13.65
C GLY A 48 -24.48 29.05 12.20
N GLN A 49 -24.92 30.23 11.79
CA GLN A 49 -24.60 30.84 10.49
C GLN A 49 -23.61 32.00 10.65
N PRO A 50 -22.85 32.39 9.61
CA PRO A 50 -22.02 33.60 9.65
C PRO A 50 -22.84 34.81 10.11
N ALA A 51 -22.40 35.47 11.19
CA ALA A 51 -23.16 36.56 11.79
C ALA A 51 -23.23 37.78 10.86
N THR A 52 -24.34 38.52 10.85
CA THR A 52 -24.49 39.68 9.95
C THR A 52 -24.73 40.98 10.71
N GLY A 53 -24.13 42.06 10.20
CA GLY A 53 -24.21 43.40 10.76
C GLY A 53 -22.85 43.97 11.12
N LYS A 54 -22.85 45.07 11.86
CA LYS A 54 -21.65 45.77 12.30
C LYS A 54 -21.20 45.26 13.67
N PHE A 55 -19.95 44.87 13.77
CA PHE A 55 -19.34 44.34 14.99
C PHE A 55 -18.15 45.19 15.42
N LYS A 56 -17.97 45.31 16.75
CA LYS A 56 -16.74 45.80 17.36
C LYS A 56 -15.99 44.58 17.91
N TYR A 57 -14.75 44.42 17.46
CA TYR A 57 -13.81 43.39 17.89
C TYR A 57 -12.81 44.05 18.83
N MET A 58 -12.79 43.62 20.08
CA MET A 58 -11.82 44.06 21.09
C MET A 58 -10.89 42.89 21.38
N TRP A 59 -9.61 43.06 21.10
CA TRP A 59 -8.58 42.05 21.27
C TRP A 59 -7.62 42.48 22.39
N GLU A 60 -7.19 41.52 23.20
CA GLU A 60 -6.28 41.74 24.34
C GLU A 60 -5.45 40.47 24.61
N ASP A 61 -4.15 40.61 24.84
CA ASP A 61 -3.29 39.51 25.32
C ASP A 61 -2.95 39.63 26.81
N ASN A 62 -2.58 38.50 27.44
CA ASN A 62 -2.14 38.47 28.83
C ASN A 62 -0.62 38.65 29.01
N SER A 63 0.09 39.20 28.02
CA SER A 63 1.55 39.33 28.08
C SER A 63 2.00 40.41 29.08
N ILE A 64 3.31 40.41 29.42
CA ILE A 64 3.88 41.34 30.41
C ILE A 64 3.67 42.82 30.01
N LEU A 65 3.65 43.09 28.71
CA LEU A 65 3.24 44.36 28.14
C LEU A 65 2.02 44.11 27.25
N THR A 66 0.84 44.00 27.88
CA THR A 66 -0.44 43.75 27.23
C THR A 66 -0.58 44.55 25.94
N HIS A 67 -0.70 43.83 24.82
CA HIS A 67 -1.17 44.43 23.58
C HIS A 67 -2.70 44.39 23.57
N SER A 68 -3.33 45.44 23.03
CA SER A 68 -4.77 45.49 22.81
C SER A 68 -5.10 46.31 21.57
N THR A 69 -6.14 45.92 20.82
CA THR A 69 -6.68 46.73 19.72
C THR A 69 -8.20 46.66 19.67
N GLU A 70 -8.83 47.68 19.09
CA GLU A 70 -10.25 47.72 18.82
C GLU A 70 -10.51 47.98 17.33
N HIS A 71 -11.20 47.06 16.66
CA HIS A 71 -11.61 47.22 15.27
C HIS A 71 -13.13 47.26 15.16
N VAL A 72 -13.67 48.07 14.24
CA VAL A 72 -15.11 48.08 13.94
C VAL A 72 -15.29 47.71 12.47
N SER A 73 -15.97 46.61 12.20
CA SER A 73 -16.11 46.04 10.86
C SER A 73 -17.55 45.56 10.59
N GLU A 74 -17.93 45.55 9.32
CA GLU A 74 -19.19 44.94 8.84
C GLU A 74 -18.99 43.48 8.39
N SER A 75 -17.74 43.01 8.42
CA SER A 75 -17.36 41.61 8.25
C SER A 75 -17.69 40.81 9.51
N ASN A 76 -18.09 39.54 9.33
CA ASN A 76 -18.20 38.54 10.39
C ASN A 76 -16.84 37.90 10.73
N VAL A 77 -15.77 38.29 10.04
CA VAL A 77 -14.39 37.85 10.26
C VAL A 77 -13.52 39.07 10.50
N ASP A 78 -12.72 39.04 11.57
CA ASP A 78 -11.68 40.03 11.87
C ASP A 78 -10.34 39.32 12.10
N THR A 79 -9.24 40.03 11.83
CA THR A 79 -7.89 39.51 12.02
C THR A 79 -7.03 40.47 12.82
N TRP A 80 -6.18 39.91 13.68
CA TRP A 80 -5.19 40.67 14.43
C TRP A 80 -3.82 40.00 14.31
N SER A 81 -2.77 40.81 14.28
CA SER A 81 -1.39 40.35 14.11
C SER A 81 -0.51 41.05 15.12
N VAL A 82 0.17 40.27 15.96
CA VAL A 82 1.00 40.80 17.07
C VAL A 82 2.42 40.28 16.92
N THR A 83 3.38 41.17 16.77
CA THR A 83 4.81 40.83 16.79
C THR A 83 5.32 40.89 18.22
N TYR A 84 5.87 39.79 18.72
CA TYR A 84 6.51 39.73 20.03
C TYR A 84 8.04 39.83 19.82
N PRO A 85 8.68 40.98 20.09
CA PRO A 85 10.10 41.17 19.79
C PRO A 85 10.99 40.11 20.44
N ALA A 86 12.10 39.74 19.79
CA ALA A 86 13.04 38.73 20.26
C ALA A 86 13.85 39.14 21.52
N ASN A 87 13.51 40.26 22.15
CA ASN A 87 14.15 40.73 23.37
C ASN A 87 13.74 39.89 24.59
N HIS A 88 14.37 40.15 25.74
CA HIS A 88 14.05 39.45 26.99
C HIS A 88 12.73 39.90 27.65
N THR A 89 11.96 40.79 27.02
CA THR A 89 10.69 41.30 27.58
C THR A 89 9.58 40.25 27.50
N PHE A 90 9.58 39.40 26.47
CA PHE A 90 8.60 38.34 26.26
C PHE A 90 9.31 36.98 26.40
N PRO A 91 9.31 36.36 27.59
CA PRO A 91 9.92 35.05 27.78
C PRO A 91 9.18 33.96 26.97
N PRO A 92 9.87 32.88 26.55
CA PRO A 92 9.21 31.72 25.96
C PRO A 92 8.19 31.11 26.93
N GLY A 93 7.05 30.66 26.42
CA GLY A 93 5.99 30.04 27.21
C GLY A 93 4.59 30.21 26.62
N PRO A 94 3.57 29.70 27.34
CA PRO A 94 2.17 29.86 26.96
C PRO A 94 1.63 31.24 27.36
N TYR A 95 0.84 31.82 26.47
CA TYR A 95 0.12 33.08 26.64
C TYR A 95 -1.36 32.87 26.28
N GLU A 96 -2.24 33.71 26.83
CA GLU A 96 -3.67 33.72 26.56
C GLU A 96 -4.02 34.96 25.72
N MET A 97 -4.72 34.72 24.61
CA MET A 97 -5.37 35.72 23.78
C MET A 97 -6.85 35.75 24.12
N GLN A 98 -7.40 36.93 24.45
CA GLN A 98 -8.84 37.13 24.61
C GLN A 98 -9.38 38.02 23.48
N ILE A 99 -10.56 37.63 22.97
CA ILE A 99 -11.39 38.50 22.13
C ILE A 99 -12.76 38.70 22.78
N ILE A 100 -13.26 39.93 22.74
CA ILE A 100 -14.64 40.30 23.08
C ILE A 100 -15.27 40.88 21.82
N VAL A 101 -16.44 40.36 21.43
CA VAL A 101 -17.18 40.82 20.25
C VAL A 101 -18.49 41.47 20.68
N GLU A 102 -18.66 42.72 20.31
CA GLU A 102 -19.89 43.49 20.50
C GLU A 102 -20.64 43.66 19.17
N LYS A 103 -21.97 43.54 19.18
CA LYS A 103 -22.80 43.90 18.02
C LYS A 103 -23.21 45.36 18.14
N CYS A 104 -22.87 46.15 17.13
CA CYS A 104 -23.09 47.59 17.10
C CYS A 104 -24.41 47.95 16.42
N PHE A 105 -25.22 48.73 17.12
CA PHE A 105 -26.42 49.39 16.65
C PHE A 105 -26.13 50.88 16.47
N LEU A 106 -27.07 51.63 15.88
CA LEU A 106 -26.90 53.03 15.43
C LEU A 106 -26.19 54.01 16.40
N VAL A 107 -26.29 53.80 17.72
CA VAL A 107 -25.73 54.72 18.74
C VAL A 107 -24.93 54.00 19.85
N PHE A 108 -24.93 52.66 19.88
CA PHE A 108 -24.28 51.88 20.94
C PHE A 108 -23.92 50.47 20.47
N CYS A 109 -22.88 49.88 21.06
CA CYS A 109 -22.55 48.46 20.89
C CYS A 109 -22.93 47.68 22.16
N ILE A 110 -23.28 46.40 22.01
CA ILE A 110 -23.60 45.51 23.13
C ILE A 110 -22.70 44.28 23.04
N PRO A 111 -21.97 43.89 24.10
CA PRO A 111 -21.18 42.66 24.11
C PRO A 111 -22.08 41.45 23.87
N LYS A 112 -21.70 40.59 22.93
CA LYS A 112 -22.48 39.41 22.53
C LYS A 112 -21.81 38.11 22.91
N THR A 113 -20.49 38.05 22.77
CA THR A 113 -19.71 36.84 23.04
C THR A 113 -18.26 37.19 23.30
N SER A 114 -17.53 36.30 23.97
CA SER A 114 -16.09 36.41 24.18
C SER A 114 -15.49 35.01 24.13
N GLN A 115 -14.28 34.92 23.59
CA GLN A 115 -13.55 33.66 23.46
C GLN A 115 -12.10 33.88 23.85
N ARG A 116 -11.47 32.83 24.39
CA ARG A 116 -10.04 32.80 24.73
C ARG A 116 -9.34 31.69 23.95
N LEU A 117 -8.07 31.93 23.61
CA LEU A 117 -7.21 30.97 22.93
C LEU A 117 -5.81 31.02 23.56
N MET A 118 -5.28 29.85 23.93
CA MET A 118 -3.88 29.74 24.34
C MET A 118 -2.99 29.67 23.10
N PHE A 119 -1.91 30.42 23.09
CA PHE A 119 -0.85 30.40 22.07
C PHE A 119 0.52 30.30 22.74
N GLU A 120 1.52 29.79 22.02
CA GLU A 120 2.85 29.52 22.59
C GLU A 120 3.94 30.28 21.83
N LEU A 121 4.76 31.04 22.58
CA LEU A 121 5.99 31.66 22.09
C LEU A 121 7.17 30.76 22.42
N THR A 122 7.91 30.33 21.41
CA THR A 122 9.03 29.38 21.58
C THR A 122 10.39 30.07 21.50
N GLU A 123 11.39 29.51 22.18
CA GLU A 123 12.79 29.92 22.02
C GLU A 123 13.40 29.42 20.70
N HIS A 124 12.83 28.34 20.15
CA HIS A 124 13.35 27.62 19.00
C HIS A 124 12.38 27.68 17.82
N LEU A 125 12.90 27.63 16.60
CA LEU A 125 12.13 27.60 15.36
C LEU A 125 11.21 26.37 15.32
N ASN A 126 9.97 26.61 14.91
CA ASN A 126 8.90 25.65 14.80
C ASN A 126 8.79 25.08 13.38
N GLY A 127 8.29 23.86 13.27
CA GLY A 127 8.19 23.19 11.98
C GLY A 127 8.35 21.67 12.06
N LYS A 128 8.62 21.06 10.92
CA LYS A 128 8.76 19.60 10.76
C LYS A 128 9.81 19.25 9.73
N LEU A 129 10.54 18.16 9.98
CA LEU A 129 11.45 17.58 9.00
C LEU A 129 10.68 16.64 8.06
N ALA A 130 10.49 17.04 6.81
CA ALA A 130 9.88 16.24 5.76
C ALA A 130 10.90 15.26 5.13
N LEU A 131 10.41 14.08 4.75
CA LEU A 131 11.14 13.09 3.95
C LEU A 131 10.45 13.04 2.58
N LEU A 132 11.15 13.41 1.51
CA LEU A 132 10.62 13.49 0.16
C LEU A 132 11.29 12.42 -0.71
N GLN A 133 10.51 11.57 -1.36
CA GLN A 133 11.05 10.51 -2.24
C GLN A 133 10.00 10.11 -3.28
N ASN A 134 10.39 10.20 -4.56
CA ASN A 134 9.52 10.04 -5.73
C ASN A 134 8.29 10.97 -5.65
N ASP A 135 8.55 12.27 -5.46
CA ASP A 135 7.57 13.37 -5.33
C ASP A 135 6.49 13.20 -4.23
N GLN A 136 6.67 12.23 -3.34
CA GLN A 136 5.76 11.96 -2.22
C GLN A 136 6.43 12.23 -0.86
N VAL A 137 5.66 12.83 0.06
CA VAL A 137 6.04 12.98 1.46
C VAL A 137 5.94 11.63 2.16
N ARG A 138 7.07 11.00 2.45
CA ARG A 138 7.15 9.72 3.18
C ARG A 138 6.89 9.95 4.66
N THR A 139 6.19 9.02 5.32
CA THR A 139 5.83 9.09 6.75
C THR A 139 6.78 8.28 7.63
N LYS A 140 6.72 6.95 7.53
CA LYS A 140 7.45 5.98 8.36
C LYS A 140 8.54 5.21 7.61
N PHE A 141 8.42 5.10 6.30
CA PHE A 141 9.23 4.20 5.46
C PHE A 141 9.81 4.94 4.25
N VAL A 142 11.05 4.63 3.89
CA VAL A 142 11.73 5.16 2.69
C VAL A 142 12.37 4.01 1.91
N SER A 143 12.38 4.12 0.58
CA SER A 143 13.07 3.17 -0.30
C SER A 143 14.59 3.27 -0.12
N ASN A 144 15.28 2.13 -0.09
CA ASN A 144 16.75 2.09 -0.13
C ASN A 144 17.33 2.35 -1.53
N ALA A 145 16.51 2.14 -2.58
CA ALA A 145 16.95 2.14 -3.97
C ALA A 145 17.09 3.54 -4.59
N SER A 146 16.50 4.57 -3.99
CA SER A 146 16.60 5.96 -4.43
C SER A 146 16.98 6.89 -3.26
N PRO A 147 17.67 8.00 -3.52
CA PRO A 147 17.97 8.97 -2.47
C PRO A 147 16.70 9.59 -1.89
N VAL A 148 16.76 9.97 -0.61
CA VAL A 148 15.72 10.71 0.11
C VAL A 148 16.16 12.17 0.22
N ILE A 149 15.27 13.09 -0.17
CA ILE A 149 15.46 14.53 0.06
C ILE A 149 14.82 14.85 1.41
N HIS A 150 15.64 15.21 2.37
CA HIS A 150 15.24 15.70 3.68
C HIS A 150 15.00 17.20 3.55
N LYS A 151 13.84 17.70 3.97
CA LYS A 151 13.54 19.13 3.92
C LYS A 151 12.97 19.62 5.25
N VAL A 152 13.61 20.59 5.89
CA VAL A 152 12.97 21.32 7.00
C VAL A 152 11.85 22.19 6.43
N MET A 153 10.65 22.04 6.97
CA MET A 153 9.48 22.87 6.67
C MET A 153 9.12 23.63 7.94
N LEU A 154 9.43 24.92 7.99
CA LEU A 154 9.11 25.79 9.13
C LEU A 154 7.60 26.08 9.18
N THR A 155 7.13 26.68 10.28
CA THR A 155 5.83 27.37 10.29
C THR A 155 5.92 28.62 9.39
N ASN A 156 4.78 29.06 8.85
CA ASN A 156 4.73 30.23 7.96
C ASN A 156 5.26 31.50 8.64
N SER A 157 4.91 31.68 9.92
CA SER A 157 5.32 32.79 10.77
C SER A 157 6.84 32.81 10.99
N ASP A 158 7.43 31.66 11.29
CA ASP A 158 8.87 31.52 11.50
C ASP A 158 9.66 31.65 10.18
N GLU A 159 9.12 31.12 9.07
CA GLU A 159 9.71 31.28 7.73
C GLU A 159 9.71 32.75 7.28
N GLN A 160 8.61 33.48 7.49
CA GLN A 160 8.54 34.92 7.23
C GLN A 160 9.48 35.72 8.13
N TYR A 161 9.56 35.40 9.42
CA TYR A 161 10.49 36.04 10.35
C TYR A 161 11.95 35.88 9.88
N LEU A 162 12.37 34.66 9.53
CA LEU A 162 13.72 34.42 9.01
C LEU A 162 13.97 35.15 7.69
N ASN A 163 13.04 35.08 6.73
CA ASN A 163 13.20 35.75 5.43
C ASN A 163 13.29 37.28 5.54
N ASN A 164 12.63 37.88 6.55
CA ASN A 164 12.63 39.32 6.76
C ASN A 164 13.79 39.84 7.62
N THR A 165 14.40 38.99 8.46
CA THR A 165 15.37 39.44 9.48
C THR A 165 16.74 38.76 9.43
N ALA A 166 16.83 37.49 9.01
CA ALA A 166 18.07 36.74 9.06
C ALA A 166 19.02 37.13 7.91
N THR A 167 20.28 37.38 8.24
CA THR A 167 21.36 37.68 7.29
C THR A 167 22.05 36.41 6.80
N SER A 168 21.96 35.33 7.58
CA SER A 168 22.56 34.04 7.27
C SER A 168 21.75 32.90 7.89
N ILE A 169 21.57 31.82 7.11
CA ILE A 169 20.90 30.60 7.54
C ILE A 169 21.80 29.43 7.16
N LEU A 170 22.08 28.55 8.14
CA LEU A 170 22.85 27.33 7.96
C LEU A 170 22.09 26.16 8.59
N THR A 171 21.84 25.11 7.81
CA THR A 171 21.25 23.86 8.30
C THR A 171 22.33 22.79 8.40
N TYR A 172 22.62 22.32 9.62
CA TYR A 172 23.61 21.27 9.89
C TYR A 172 22.91 19.91 9.94
N TRP A 173 23.45 18.91 9.23
CA TRP A 173 22.78 17.63 8.98
C TRP A 173 23.50 16.44 9.62
N PHE A 174 22.71 15.61 10.29
CA PHE A 174 23.20 14.47 11.08
C PHE A 174 22.36 13.23 10.78
N VAL A 175 22.99 12.15 10.30
CA VAL A 175 22.35 10.84 10.09
C VAL A 175 22.93 9.87 11.10
N ASP A 176 22.06 9.23 11.89
CA ASP A 176 22.42 8.29 12.96
C ASP A 176 23.51 8.83 13.90
N CYS A 177 23.43 10.12 14.25
CA CYS A 177 24.40 10.88 15.04
C CYS A 177 25.78 11.11 14.42
N ILE A 178 25.95 10.82 13.13
CA ILE A 178 27.13 11.16 12.35
C ILE A 178 26.86 12.47 11.61
N TYR A 179 27.75 13.45 11.75
CA TYR A 179 27.69 14.72 11.02
C TYR A 179 28.08 14.53 9.54
N TYR A 180 27.23 15.01 8.62
CA TYR A 180 27.45 14.89 7.17
C TYR A 180 27.80 16.22 6.47
N GLY A 181 27.61 17.35 7.13
CA GLY A 181 27.87 18.67 6.57
C GLY A 181 26.77 19.67 6.91
N PHE A 182 26.84 20.83 6.27
CA PHE A 182 25.79 21.85 6.34
C PHE A 182 25.33 22.24 4.93
N SER A 183 24.12 22.76 4.83
CA SER A 183 23.62 23.45 3.64
C SER A 183 23.19 24.88 3.98
N LYS A 184 23.09 25.75 2.96
CA LYS A 184 22.60 27.14 3.10
C LYS A 184 21.09 27.25 2.89
N ASP A 185 20.45 26.13 2.57
CA ASP A 185 19.03 26.00 2.40
C ASP A 185 18.47 25.06 3.48
N PHE A 186 17.20 24.70 3.36
CA PHE A 186 16.54 23.76 4.25
C PHE A 186 16.57 22.31 3.74
N THR A 187 17.45 21.95 2.80
CA THR A 187 17.45 20.60 2.17
C THR A 187 18.76 19.81 2.29
N PHE A 188 18.64 18.49 2.32
CA PHE A 188 19.77 17.55 2.31
C PHE A 188 19.37 16.22 1.68
N MET A 189 20.16 15.77 0.69
CA MET A 189 19.91 14.53 -0.01
C MET A 189 20.82 13.42 0.52
N PHE A 190 20.25 12.28 0.90
CA PHE A 190 21.01 11.12 1.38
C PHE A 190 20.33 9.81 0.99
N GLN A 191 21.12 8.78 0.69
CA GLN A 191 20.62 7.43 0.36
C GLN A 191 20.94 6.46 1.50
N TYR A 192 19.95 5.64 1.85
CA TYR A 192 20.04 4.66 2.94
C TYR A 192 20.20 3.25 2.36
N PRO A 193 21.43 2.71 2.21
CA PRO A 193 21.66 1.45 1.51
C PRO A 193 21.22 0.22 2.33
N GLU A 194 21.35 0.29 3.65
CA GLU A 194 20.96 -0.77 4.58
C GLU A 194 19.44 -0.95 4.58
N VAL A 195 18.96 -2.19 4.51
CA VAL A 195 17.53 -2.54 4.41
C VAL A 195 16.99 -2.95 5.78
N ASP A 196 15.72 -2.62 6.05
CA ASP A 196 14.99 -2.91 7.29
C ASP A 196 15.65 -2.31 8.56
N LYS A 197 16.52 -1.31 8.38
CA LYS A 197 17.21 -0.58 9.44
C LYS A 197 16.41 0.65 9.88
N LYS A 198 16.35 0.86 11.19
CA LYS A 198 15.83 2.09 11.80
C LYS A 198 16.91 3.17 11.71
N HIS A 199 16.58 4.29 11.07
CA HIS A 199 17.45 5.45 10.95
C HIS A 199 16.86 6.66 11.69
N ARG A 200 17.74 7.56 12.10
CA ARG A 200 17.40 8.88 12.65
C ARG A 200 18.13 9.98 11.88
N ILE A 201 17.38 10.91 11.31
CA ILE A 201 17.88 12.15 10.73
C ILE A 201 17.63 13.30 11.71
N GLU A 202 18.63 14.14 11.93
CA GLU A 202 18.53 15.38 12.71
C GLU A 202 19.07 16.54 11.89
N ALA A 203 18.36 17.67 11.94
CA ALA A 203 18.69 18.91 11.28
C ALA A 203 18.69 20.04 12.31
N LEU A 204 19.84 20.70 12.49
CA LEU A 204 19.98 21.90 13.31
C LEU A 204 20.03 23.11 12.39
N VAL A 205 18.96 23.88 12.34
CA VAL A 205 18.91 25.19 11.68
C VAL A 205 19.50 26.22 12.64
N VAL A 206 20.41 27.05 12.12
CA VAL A 206 21.00 28.19 12.81
C VAL A 206 20.80 29.43 11.95
N ALA A 207 20.07 30.40 12.46
CA ALA A 207 19.88 31.71 11.84
C ALA A 207 20.68 32.77 12.58
N GLY A 208 21.47 33.56 11.84
CA GLY A 208 22.18 34.73 12.34
C GLY A 208 21.59 36.01 11.77
N PHE A 209 21.63 37.08 12.57
CA PHE A 209 21.06 38.39 12.24
C PHE A 209 22.14 39.49 12.08
N GLU A 210 23.40 39.18 12.40
CA GLU A 210 24.53 40.08 12.21
C GLU A 210 24.90 40.18 10.72
N PRO A 211 25.14 41.39 10.17
CA PRO A 211 25.62 41.52 8.79
C PRO A 211 26.96 40.82 8.64
N ILE A 212 27.20 40.20 7.47
CA ILE A 212 28.44 39.46 7.20
C ILE A 212 29.63 40.44 7.25
N THR A 213 30.31 40.52 8.38
CA THR A 213 31.60 41.18 8.47
C THR A 213 32.62 40.33 7.72
N THR A 214 33.00 40.78 6.53
CA THR A 214 34.17 40.27 5.81
C THR A 214 35.33 40.17 6.79
N PRO A 215 36.00 38.99 6.94
CA PRO A 215 37.14 38.90 7.83
C PRO A 215 38.19 39.91 7.37
N ALA A 216 38.58 40.81 8.28
CA ALA A 216 39.62 41.78 7.99
C ALA A 216 40.89 41.03 7.52
N PRO A 217 41.56 41.49 6.46
CA PRO A 217 42.78 40.83 6.01
C PRO A 217 43.78 40.80 7.17
N PRO A 218 44.53 39.69 7.36
CA PRO A 218 45.40 39.53 8.50
C PRO A 218 46.39 40.68 8.55
N THR A 219 46.47 41.36 9.69
CA THR A 219 47.36 42.51 9.88
C THR A 219 48.80 42.03 9.86
N THR A 220 49.44 42.12 8.69
CA THR A 220 50.81 41.66 8.48
C THR A 220 51.77 42.46 9.36
N THR A 221 52.26 41.86 10.44
CA THR A 221 53.29 42.46 11.28
C THR A 221 54.58 42.59 10.46
N THR A 222 54.98 43.81 10.14
CA THR A 222 56.14 44.10 9.30
C THR A 222 57.45 43.87 10.05
N ILE A 223 58.13 42.77 9.75
CA ILE A 223 59.55 42.59 10.05
C ILE A 223 60.36 43.24 8.91
N PRO A 224 61.29 44.18 9.19
CA PRO A 224 62.09 44.81 8.16
C PRO A 224 63.22 43.87 7.69
N THR A 225 63.31 43.60 6.40
CA THR A 225 64.41 42.84 5.77
C THR A 225 64.63 43.42 4.36
N PRO A 226 65.88 43.60 3.89
CA PRO A 226 66.16 44.58 2.84
C PRO A 226 65.93 44.10 1.40
N THR A 227 65.75 45.08 0.52
CA THR A 227 65.82 45.04 -0.95
C THR A 227 67.10 44.37 -1.48
N PRO A 228 67.13 43.78 -2.70
CA PRO A 228 66.78 44.50 -3.95
C PRO A 228 66.08 43.71 -5.10
N ASN A 229 65.50 44.51 -6.02
CA ASN A 229 65.25 44.32 -7.47
C ASN A 229 65.03 42.93 -8.10
N VAL A 230 63.95 42.80 -8.90
CA VAL A 230 63.99 42.83 -10.39
C VAL A 230 62.56 42.81 -10.98
N THR A 231 62.38 43.47 -12.13
CA THR A 231 61.11 43.70 -12.85
C THR A 231 60.83 42.67 -13.95
N VAL A 232 59.60 42.10 -14.06
CA VAL A 232 58.94 41.65 -15.32
C VAL A 232 57.39 41.76 -15.18
N ALA A 233 56.70 41.92 -16.32
CA ALA A 233 55.29 42.32 -16.50
C ALA A 233 54.25 41.14 -16.53
N PRO A 234 52.93 41.40 -16.60
CA PRO A 234 51.87 40.43 -16.26
C PRO A 234 51.25 39.68 -17.45
N THR A 235 50.55 38.56 -17.17
CA THR A 235 49.58 37.93 -18.09
C THR A 235 48.35 37.39 -17.36
N THR A 236 47.17 37.79 -17.84
CA THR A 236 45.85 37.29 -17.40
C THR A 236 45.37 36.22 -18.39
N PRO A 237 44.63 35.19 -17.94
CA PRO A 237 43.36 34.92 -18.61
C PRO A 237 42.18 34.57 -17.68
N GLN A 238 40.99 34.91 -18.17
CA GLN A 238 39.69 34.77 -17.54
C GLN A 238 39.16 33.32 -17.58
N PRO A 239 38.44 32.83 -16.55
CA PRO A 239 37.97 31.43 -16.49
C PRO A 239 36.68 31.16 -17.28
N LYS A 240 36.59 29.94 -17.82
CA LYS A 240 35.38 29.35 -18.44
C LYS A 240 34.64 28.49 -17.40
N PRO A 241 33.29 28.51 -17.34
CA PRO A 241 32.56 27.74 -16.34
C PRO A 241 32.52 26.24 -16.67
N ASN A 242 32.75 25.39 -15.67
CA ASN A 242 32.52 23.95 -15.71
C ASN A 242 31.56 23.54 -14.59
N ASN A 243 30.48 22.85 -14.95
CA ASN A 243 29.64 22.14 -13.97
C ASN A 243 30.44 20.98 -13.35
N VAL A 244 30.37 20.85 -12.02
CA VAL A 244 30.86 19.66 -11.30
C VAL A 244 29.80 19.22 -10.31
N SER A 245 29.26 18.02 -10.48
CA SER A 245 28.46 17.35 -9.47
C SER A 245 29.38 16.82 -8.36
N ILE A 246 29.10 17.16 -7.11
CA ILE A 246 29.91 16.74 -5.96
C ILE A 246 29.20 15.61 -5.22
N THR A 247 29.71 14.39 -5.36
CA THR A 247 29.40 13.28 -4.44
C THR A 247 30.25 13.46 -3.18
N VAL A 248 29.64 13.90 -2.08
CA VAL A 248 30.37 14.20 -0.84
C VAL A 248 30.56 12.94 0.02
N GLN A 249 31.82 12.59 0.31
CA GLN A 249 32.19 11.65 1.36
C GLN A 249 32.43 12.38 2.69
N PRO A 250 32.22 11.74 3.86
CA PRO A 250 32.33 12.39 5.16
C PRO A 250 33.78 12.74 5.53
N LEU A 251 34.02 14.02 5.87
CA LEU A 251 35.32 14.53 6.29
C LEU A 251 35.59 14.21 7.76
N LYS A 252 36.57 13.34 8.06
CA LYS A 252 37.04 13.10 9.44
C LYS A 252 37.89 14.26 9.94
N VAL A 253 37.27 15.19 10.68
CA VAL A 253 37.97 16.30 11.33
C VAL A 253 38.73 15.81 12.58
N LYS A 254 40.04 16.11 12.65
CA LYS A 254 40.84 15.90 13.88
C LYS A 254 40.51 16.97 14.92
N ARG A 255 40.37 16.57 16.19
CA ARG A 255 40.22 17.49 17.33
C ARG A 255 41.46 18.40 17.45
N SER A 256 41.22 19.70 17.64
CA SER A 256 42.17 20.58 18.34
C SER A 256 41.58 20.91 19.70
N ALA A 257 42.30 20.59 20.77
CA ALA A 257 41.86 20.86 22.14
C ALA A 257 42.39 22.21 22.59
N ILE A 258 41.49 23.17 22.83
CA ILE A 258 41.82 24.43 23.51
C ILE A 258 41.15 24.38 24.88
N ASN A 259 41.97 24.34 25.93
CA ASN A 259 41.51 24.44 27.31
C ASN A 259 41.18 25.92 27.62
N GLN A 260 39.91 26.23 27.81
CA GLN A 260 39.46 27.45 28.50
C GLN A 260 38.39 27.09 29.55
N PRO A 261 38.22 27.90 30.62
CA PRO A 261 37.50 27.48 31.82
C PRO A 261 35.98 27.46 31.60
N LEU A 262 35.29 26.52 32.26
CA LEU A 262 33.83 26.46 32.31
C LEU A 262 33.22 27.77 32.85
N PRO A 263 32.32 28.43 32.12
CA PRO A 263 31.34 29.33 32.70
C PRO A 263 30.28 28.53 33.47
N VAL A 264 29.73 29.16 34.51
CA VAL A 264 28.74 28.58 35.44
C VAL A 264 27.48 28.08 34.72
N ALA A 265 26.95 26.94 35.18
CA ALA A 265 25.73 26.35 34.66
C ALA A 265 24.51 27.26 34.88
N THR A 266 23.99 27.83 33.81
CA THR A 266 22.59 28.25 33.72
C THR A 266 21.75 27.12 33.14
N ASN A 267 20.50 27.01 33.62
CA ASN A 267 19.64 25.84 33.42
C ASN A 267 18.94 25.86 32.05
N VAL A 268 19.71 25.89 30.96
CA VAL A 268 19.17 26.09 29.61
C VAL A 268 19.00 24.77 28.86
N SER A 269 17.76 24.52 28.43
CA SER A 269 17.36 23.36 27.62
C SER A 269 17.82 23.51 26.16
N PHE A 270 19.13 23.52 25.91
CA PHE A 270 19.65 23.62 24.55
C PHE A 270 19.40 22.36 23.71
N PRO A 271 19.12 22.48 22.41
CA PRO A 271 19.08 21.37 21.46
C PRO A 271 20.44 20.64 21.35
N PHE A 272 20.64 19.65 22.22
CA PHE A 272 21.72 18.69 22.10
C PHE A 272 21.53 17.84 20.84
N VAL A 273 22.24 18.17 19.76
CA VAL A 273 22.36 17.24 18.62
C VAL A 273 23.05 15.97 19.12
N CYS A 274 22.31 14.87 19.14
CA CYS A 274 22.76 13.58 19.65
C CYS A 274 23.46 13.56 21.03
N GLN A 275 22.91 14.30 22.02
CA GLN A 275 23.03 14.08 23.48
C GLN A 275 24.41 13.89 24.16
N SER A 276 25.54 13.85 23.44
CA SER A 276 26.82 13.37 24.04
C SER A 276 28.13 13.76 23.35
N ASN A 277 28.15 14.15 22.05
CA ASN A 277 29.43 14.36 21.33
C ASN A 277 29.52 15.62 20.44
N SER A 278 28.44 16.39 20.26
CA SER A 278 28.45 17.62 19.46
C SER A 278 27.53 18.68 20.05
N SER A 279 28.09 19.57 20.87
CA SER A 279 27.43 20.80 21.32
C SER A 279 27.88 21.98 20.46
N VAL A 280 26.95 22.62 19.75
CA VAL A 280 27.18 23.99 19.28
C VAL A 280 26.98 24.89 20.49
N PRO A 281 28.00 25.68 20.91
CA PRO A 281 27.82 26.59 22.04
C PRO A 281 26.73 27.62 21.69
N PRO A 282 25.87 27.97 22.66
CA PRO A 282 24.76 28.85 22.40
C PRO A 282 25.23 30.28 22.20
N ASP A 283 24.75 30.89 21.13
CA ASP A 283 25.00 32.29 20.83
C ASP A 283 23.70 33.07 21.00
N VAL A 284 23.72 34.07 21.88
CA VAL A 284 22.54 34.90 22.17
C VAL A 284 22.15 35.80 21.00
N SER A 285 23.01 35.98 19.99
CA SER A 285 22.70 36.70 18.75
C SER A 285 22.12 35.81 17.64
N LYS A 286 21.80 34.54 17.92
CA LYS A 286 21.34 33.56 16.93
C LYS A 286 20.07 32.84 17.38
N THR A 287 19.23 32.49 16.40
CA THR A 287 18.01 31.71 16.61
C THR A 287 18.21 30.30 16.07
N TYR A 288 17.74 29.30 16.82
CA TYR A 288 18.03 27.89 16.58
C TYR A 288 16.75 27.09 16.34
N GLY A 289 16.80 26.04 15.53
CA GLY A 289 15.72 25.07 15.35
C GLY A 289 16.26 23.65 15.24
N LEU A 290 15.77 22.73 16.08
CA LEU A 290 16.16 21.32 16.02
C LEU A 290 15.00 20.46 15.53
N PHE A 291 15.18 19.85 14.36
CA PHE A 291 14.19 18.99 13.74
C PHE A 291 14.73 17.57 13.66
N SER A 292 14.07 16.63 14.34
CA SER A 292 14.48 15.21 14.40
C SER A 292 13.41 14.32 13.82
N ARG A 293 13.80 13.25 13.12
CA ARG A 293 12.86 12.28 12.58
C ARG A 293 13.43 10.87 12.53
N LYS A 294 12.58 9.89 12.84
CA LYS A 294 12.87 8.45 12.79
C LYS A 294 12.03 7.79 11.70
N PHE A 295 12.62 6.87 10.96
CA PHE A 295 11.97 6.10 9.89
C PHE A 295 12.73 4.77 9.68
N VAL A 296 12.20 3.91 8.81
CA VAL A 296 12.83 2.63 8.44
C VAL A 296 13.10 2.61 6.94
N SER A 297 14.30 2.20 6.55
CA SER A 297 14.63 1.91 5.15
C SER A 297 14.03 0.57 4.73
N LYS A 298 13.42 0.50 3.55
CA LYS A 298 12.74 -0.68 3.00
C LYS A 298 13.20 -0.92 1.57
N ALA A 299 13.32 -2.18 1.17
CA ALA A 299 13.57 -2.53 -0.22
C ALA A 299 12.26 -2.43 -1.03
N PRO A 300 12.25 -1.72 -2.18
CA PRO A 300 11.09 -1.70 -3.07
C PRO A 300 10.91 -3.05 -3.76
N ILE A 301 9.69 -3.30 -4.25
CA ILE A 301 9.38 -4.53 -4.98
C ILE A 301 10.15 -4.54 -6.30
N SER A 302 10.85 -5.64 -6.55
CA SER A 302 11.65 -5.89 -7.75
C SER A 302 11.63 -7.37 -8.13
N ASN A 303 12.11 -7.71 -9.33
CA ASN A 303 12.29 -9.08 -9.80
C ASN A 303 11.03 -9.96 -9.64
N ILE A 304 9.87 -9.49 -10.12
CA ILE A 304 8.67 -10.33 -10.21
C ILE A 304 8.95 -11.45 -11.21
N SER A 305 8.78 -12.68 -10.73
CA SER A 305 8.73 -13.89 -11.55
C SER A 305 7.40 -14.59 -11.31
N LEU A 306 6.84 -15.11 -12.40
CA LEU A 306 5.56 -15.82 -12.41
C LEU A 306 5.86 -17.26 -12.84
N SER A 307 5.48 -18.22 -12.01
CA SER A 307 5.72 -19.64 -12.23
C SER A 307 4.40 -20.38 -12.28
N GLY A 308 4.15 -21.12 -13.36
CA GLY A 308 2.91 -21.84 -13.58
C GLY A 308 2.56 -21.92 -15.07
N ASN A 309 1.50 -22.64 -15.39
CA ASN A 309 1.06 -22.81 -16.78
C ASN A 309 -0.05 -21.81 -17.12
N TYR A 310 0.23 -20.90 -18.07
CA TYR A 310 -0.73 -19.91 -18.57
C TYR A 310 -1.70 -20.47 -19.62
N TRP A 311 -1.46 -21.68 -20.10
CA TRP A 311 -2.30 -22.39 -21.07
C TRP A 311 -3.00 -23.52 -20.35
N ILE A 312 -4.27 -23.33 -20.02
CA ILE A 312 -5.06 -24.28 -19.24
C ILE A 312 -6.13 -24.92 -20.12
N SER A 313 -6.35 -26.23 -19.96
CA SER A 313 -7.46 -26.88 -20.64
C SER A 313 -8.77 -26.65 -19.93
N LYS A 314 -9.84 -26.50 -20.69
CA LYS A 314 -11.22 -26.27 -20.24
C LYS A 314 -11.63 -27.33 -19.21
N GLY A 315 -11.96 -26.89 -18.00
CA GLY A 315 -12.25 -27.76 -16.85
C GLY A 315 -11.14 -27.81 -15.80
N THR A 316 -9.93 -27.35 -16.11
CA THR A 316 -8.82 -27.25 -15.14
C THR A 316 -8.80 -25.91 -14.40
N VAL A 317 -8.12 -25.88 -13.25
CA VAL A 317 -7.93 -24.68 -12.42
C VAL A 317 -6.54 -24.12 -12.73
N LEU A 318 -6.46 -22.81 -12.99
CA LEU A 318 -5.19 -22.09 -13.06
C LEU A 318 -4.50 -22.15 -11.68
N ASP A 319 -3.23 -22.54 -11.63
CA ASP A 319 -2.37 -22.39 -10.46
C ASP A 319 -1.10 -21.64 -10.87
N LEU A 320 -1.00 -20.36 -10.48
CA LEU A 320 0.19 -19.53 -10.69
C LEU A 320 0.82 -19.18 -9.35
N THR A 321 2.12 -19.37 -9.21
CA THR A 321 2.90 -18.86 -8.07
C THR A 321 3.60 -17.57 -8.47
N VAL A 322 3.28 -16.49 -7.76
CA VAL A 322 3.95 -15.19 -7.90
C VAL A 322 5.11 -15.16 -6.92
N LYS A 323 6.32 -14.81 -7.39
CA LYS A 323 7.50 -14.58 -6.54
C LYS A 323 8.10 -13.20 -6.83
N CYS A 324 8.52 -12.48 -5.80
CA CYS A 324 9.26 -11.22 -5.97
C CYS A 324 10.29 -10.97 -4.85
N GLN A 325 11.07 -9.89 -4.99
CA GLN A 325 12.06 -9.45 -4.02
C GLN A 325 11.69 -8.06 -3.48
N GLY A 326 11.97 -7.80 -2.20
CA GLY A 326 11.66 -6.54 -1.52
C GLY A 326 11.61 -6.73 0.00
N SER A 327 11.20 -5.68 0.74
CA SER A 327 10.91 -5.78 2.18
C SER A 327 9.42 -6.00 2.44
N ALA A 328 9.12 -6.81 3.45
CA ALA A 328 7.78 -7.03 4.00
C ALA A 328 7.22 -5.80 4.75
N PRO A 329 5.90 -5.66 4.92
CA PRO A 329 4.84 -6.57 4.44
C PRO A 329 4.53 -6.38 2.95
N PHE A 330 4.08 -7.45 2.30
CA PHE A 330 3.58 -7.42 0.92
C PHE A 330 2.06 -7.52 0.94
N HIS A 331 1.40 -6.58 0.29
CA HIS A 331 -0.05 -6.58 0.04
C HIS A 331 -0.30 -6.84 -1.44
N TYR A 332 -1.32 -7.62 -1.76
CA TYR A 332 -1.64 -7.92 -3.15
C TYR A 332 -3.14 -8.12 -3.40
N CYS A 333 -3.52 -7.93 -4.66
CA CYS A 333 -4.84 -8.29 -5.17
C CYS A 333 -4.74 -8.69 -6.65
N LYS A 334 -5.85 -9.18 -7.19
CA LYS A 334 -5.95 -9.79 -8.53
C LYS A 334 -7.26 -9.37 -9.19
N HIS A 335 -7.16 -8.67 -10.31
CA HIS A 335 -8.29 -8.31 -11.17
C HIS A 335 -8.31 -9.22 -12.40
N ILE A 336 -9.50 -9.62 -12.86
CA ILE A 336 -9.64 -10.55 -13.98
C ILE A 336 -10.52 -9.91 -15.05
N PHE A 337 -9.95 -9.73 -16.23
CA PHE A 337 -10.64 -9.19 -17.40
C PHE A 337 -10.86 -10.28 -18.45
N GLU A 338 -12.01 -10.23 -19.13
CA GLU A 338 -12.27 -11.05 -20.31
C GLU A 338 -11.55 -10.43 -21.53
N GLY A 339 -10.83 -11.25 -22.31
CA GLY A 339 -10.03 -10.77 -23.44
C GLY A 339 -8.62 -10.31 -23.06
N MET A 340 -8.04 -9.44 -23.88
CA MET A 340 -6.75 -8.78 -23.63
C MET A 340 -6.99 -7.43 -22.95
N TYR A 341 -6.32 -7.17 -21.83
CA TYR A 341 -6.39 -5.90 -21.10
C TYR A 341 -5.04 -5.20 -21.07
N ASN A 342 -5.00 -3.94 -21.48
CA ASN A 342 -3.82 -3.08 -21.40
C ASN A 342 -3.79 -2.37 -20.04
N VAL A 343 -2.76 -2.64 -19.24
CA VAL A 343 -2.60 -1.99 -17.94
C VAL A 343 -2.21 -0.52 -18.08
N THR A 344 -2.80 0.29 -17.23
CA THR A 344 -2.57 1.74 -17.09
C THR A 344 -1.55 2.08 -15.99
N GLY A 345 -1.26 1.13 -15.09
CA GLY A 345 -0.43 1.32 -13.89
C GLY A 345 -1.19 1.93 -12.70
N ASN A 346 -2.40 2.47 -12.93
CA ASN A 346 -3.24 3.06 -11.90
C ASN A 346 -4.17 2.05 -11.21
N GLU A 347 -4.13 0.77 -11.59
CA GLU A 347 -4.94 -0.29 -11.00
C GLU A 347 -4.66 -0.41 -9.49
N THR A 348 -5.69 -0.33 -8.66
CA THR A 348 -5.57 -0.36 -7.20
C THR A 348 -6.30 -1.57 -6.62
N CYS A 349 -6.00 -1.90 -5.38
CA CYS A 349 -6.75 -2.89 -4.61
C CYS A 349 -7.86 -2.17 -3.83
N ASP A 350 -8.97 -2.88 -3.60
CA ASP A 350 -9.98 -2.45 -2.65
C ASP A 350 -9.36 -2.27 -1.25
N VAL A 351 -9.91 -1.37 -0.45
CA VAL A 351 -9.40 -1.03 0.89
C VAL A 351 -10.37 -1.56 1.95
N PRO A 352 -9.91 -2.38 2.92
CA PRO A 352 -8.55 -2.88 3.11
C PRO A 352 -8.15 -3.93 2.05
N PRO A 353 -6.85 -4.09 1.75
CA PRO A 353 -6.37 -5.11 0.82
C PRO A 353 -6.81 -6.51 1.28
N PRO A 354 -7.26 -7.38 0.35
CA PRO A 354 -7.82 -8.68 0.70
C PRO A 354 -6.76 -9.67 1.22
N ASP A 355 -5.54 -9.59 0.70
CA ASP A 355 -4.45 -10.53 0.97
C ASP A 355 -3.17 -9.79 1.42
N SER A 356 -2.46 -10.34 2.40
CA SER A 356 -1.15 -9.84 2.87
C SER A 356 -0.21 -10.97 3.28
N SER A 357 1.11 -10.80 3.08
CA SER A 357 2.13 -11.81 3.40
C SER A 357 3.46 -11.17 3.82
N ASP A 358 4.20 -11.83 4.72
CA ASP A 358 5.58 -11.45 5.09
C ASP A 358 6.63 -11.90 4.05
N ARG A 359 6.26 -12.79 3.13
CA ARG A 359 7.12 -13.23 2.02
C ARG A 359 6.43 -12.93 0.70
N CYS A 360 7.16 -12.41 -0.27
CA CYS A 360 6.64 -12.26 -1.63
C CYS A 360 6.69 -13.58 -2.39
N GLU A 361 5.90 -14.54 -1.90
CA GLU A 361 5.60 -15.81 -2.55
C GLU A 361 4.14 -16.16 -2.24
N PHE A 362 3.26 -16.12 -3.24
CA PHE A 362 1.85 -16.43 -3.06
C PHE A 362 1.20 -17.08 -4.29
N PRO A 363 0.27 -18.04 -4.09
CA PRO A 363 -0.45 -18.68 -5.19
C PRO A 363 -1.70 -17.89 -5.61
N ILE A 364 -1.95 -17.85 -6.91
CA ILE A 364 -3.18 -17.37 -7.54
C ILE A 364 -3.87 -18.58 -8.17
N ARG A 365 -4.95 -19.02 -7.52
CA ARG A 365 -5.79 -20.13 -7.97
C ARG A 365 -7.12 -19.63 -8.50
N ARG A 366 -7.49 -20.00 -9.74
CA ARG A 366 -8.75 -19.58 -10.34
C ARG A 366 -9.25 -20.53 -11.42
N TYR A 367 -10.55 -20.84 -11.36
CA TYR A 367 -11.25 -21.56 -12.43
C TYR A 367 -11.78 -20.59 -13.50
N PHE A 368 -11.68 -20.97 -14.78
CA PHE A 368 -12.15 -20.19 -15.92
C PHE A 368 -13.16 -21.00 -16.73
N PRO A 369 -14.45 -20.59 -16.78
CA PRO A 369 -15.51 -21.42 -17.36
C PRO A 369 -15.64 -21.31 -18.89
N LYS A 370 -15.30 -20.16 -19.49
CA LYS A 370 -15.42 -19.94 -20.95
C LYS A 370 -14.09 -20.26 -21.64
N GLN A 371 -14.17 -20.82 -22.85
CA GLN A 371 -13.01 -21.02 -23.73
C GLN A 371 -12.66 -19.69 -24.42
N GLN A 372 -11.84 -18.89 -23.75
CA GLN A 372 -11.34 -17.61 -24.27
C GLN A 372 -10.01 -17.23 -23.62
N LYS A 373 -9.44 -16.10 -24.07
CA LYS A 373 -8.33 -15.46 -23.38
C LYS A 373 -8.86 -14.60 -22.24
N TYR A 374 -8.11 -14.58 -21.14
CA TYR A 374 -8.35 -13.71 -19.98
C TYR A 374 -7.05 -12.98 -19.65
N THR A 375 -7.14 -11.78 -19.10
CA THR A 375 -5.99 -11.09 -18.50
C THR A 375 -6.19 -11.01 -16.99
N VAL A 376 -5.26 -11.63 -16.25
CA VAL A 376 -5.16 -11.53 -14.79
C VAL A 376 -4.18 -10.40 -14.48
N VAL A 377 -4.68 -9.28 -13.97
CA VAL A 377 -3.85 -8.15 -13.54
C VAL A 377 -3.54 -8.32 -12.05
N ILE A 378 -2.28 -8.53 -11.74
CA ILE A 378 -1.76 -8.73 -10.39
C ILE A 378 -1.22 -7.38 -9.91
N VAL A 379 -1.79 -6.84 -8.84
CA VAL A 379 -1.30 -5.62 -8.19
C VAL A 379 -0.59 -6.05 -6.91
N ILE A 380 0.67 -5.65 -6.75
CA ILE A 380 1.48 -5.93 -5.56
C ILE A 380 2.02 -4.60 -5.05
N TYR A 381 1.97 -4.36 -3.75
CA TYR A 381 2.58 -3.19 -3.14
C TYR A 381 3.13 -3.50 -1.74
N ASN A 382 4.10 -2.70 -1.33
CA ASN A 382 4.62 -2.67 0.03
C ASN A 382 4.69 -1.21 0.53
N ASP A 383 5.33 -0.97 1.66
CA ASP A 383 5.45 0.36 2.28
C ASP A 383 6.04 1.46 1.38
N VAL A 384 6.79 1.10 0.32
CA VAL A 384 7.60 2.05 -0.47
C VAL A 384 7.39 1.95 -1.99
N ALA A 385 6.82 0.87 -2.50
CA ALA A 385 6.62 0.64 -3.92
C ALA A 385 5.28 -0.05 -4.24
N LYS A 386 4.75 0.25 -5.42
CA LYS A 386 3.58 -0.41 -6.04
C LYS A 386 3.99 -0.85 -7.44
N ILE A 387 3.55 -2.04 -7.84
CA ILE A 387 3.81 -2.61 -9.16
C ILE A 387 2.58 -3.37 -9.65
N VAL A 388 2.31 -3.27 -10.95
CA VAL A 388 1.17 -3.90 -11.62
C VAL A 388 1.72 -4.80 -12.72
N SER A 389 1.30 -6.07 -12.75
CA SER A 389 1.77 -7.08 -13.69
C SER A 389 0.58 -7.79 -14.36
N PRO A 390 0.36 -7.59 -15.68
CA PRO A 390 -0.66 -8.32 -16.43
C PRO A 390 -0.16 -9.70 -16.85
N VAL A 391 -1.04 -10.70 -16.76
CA VAL A 391 -0.78 -12.09 -17.14
C VAL A 391 -1.89 -12.57 -18.07
N THR A 392 -1.56 -12.91 -19.31
CA THR A 392 -2.52 -13.45 -20.27
C THR A 392 -2.66 -14.95 -20.09
N VAL A 393 -3.86 -15.41 -19.72
CA VAL A 393 -4.23 -16.82 -19.54
C VAL A 393 -5.09 -17.25 -20.72
N THR A 394 -4.76 -18.38 -21.35
CA THR A 394 -5.50 -18.93 -22.49
C THR A 394 -6.17 -20.22 -22.09
N VAL A 395 -7.51 -20.26 -22.17
CA VAL A 395 -8.30 -21.48 -21.97
C VAL A 395 -8.51 -22.16 -23.33
N TYR A 396 -7.96 -23.35 -23.51
CA TYR A 396 -8.13 -24.15 -24.72
C TYR A 396 -8.98 -25.41 -24.47
N GLU A 397 -9.55 -26.00 -25.51
CA GLU A 397 -10.22 -27.30 -25.43
C GLU A 397 -9.27 -28.37 -25.97
N GLU A 398 -9.04 -29.43 -25.18
CA GLU A 398 -8.19 -30.54 -25.61
C GLU A 398 -8.89 -31.35 -26.70
N ALA A 399 -8.17 -31.61 -27.79
CA ALA A 399 -8.63 -32.50 -28.84
C ALA A 399 -8.73 -33.92 -28.26
N LYS A 400 -9.96 -34.37 -27.98
CA LYS A 400 -10.23 -35.73 -27.49
C LYS A 400 -9.79 -36.74 -28.55
N GLN A 401 -8.63 -37.36 -28.34
CA GLN A 401 -8.13 -38.40 -29.22
C GLN A 401 -9.16 -39.56 -29.25
N ALA A 402 -9.58 -39.96 -30.45
CA ALA A 402 -10.55 -41.03 -30.60
C ALA A 402 -10.02 -42.32 -29.95
N GLN A 403 -10.85 -42.97 -29.12
CA GLN A 403 -10.45 -44.21 -28.47
C GLN A 403 -10.14 -45.28 -29.53
N LEU A 404 -8.93 -45.85 -29.48
CA LEU A 404 -8.45 -46.86 -30.41
C LEU A 404 -9.41 -48.06 -30.56
N SER A 405 -10.18 -48.38 -29.51
CA SER A 405 -11.23 -49.41 -29.52
C SER A 405 -12.27 -49.22 -30.63
N VAL A 406 -12.64 -47.96 -30.95
CA VAL A 406 -13.64 -47.63 -31.98
C VAL A 406 -13.17 -48.06 -33.38
N ILE A 407 -11.86 -48.10 -33.63
CA ILE A 407 -11.25 -48.51 -34.89
C ILE A 407 -10.86 -49.99 -34.86
N VAL A 408 -10.25 -50.45 -33.76
CA VAL A 408 -9.71 -51.81 -33.64
C VAL A 408 -10.80 -52.87 -33.56
N VAL A 409 -11.90 -52.63 -32.84
CA VAL A 409 -12.94 -53.66 -32.64
C VAL A 409 -13.67 -54.05 -33.94
N PRO A 410 -14.15 -53.10 -34.78
CA PRO A 410 -14.78 -53.46 -36.06
C PRO A 410 -13.84 -54.22 -36.98
N VAL A 411 -12.58 -53.77 -37.11
CA VAL A 411 -11.55 -54.38 -37.99
C VAL A 411 -11.15 -55.77 -37.51
N ALA A 412 -11.02 -56.00 -36.21
CA ALA A 412 -10.76 -57.33 -35.66
C ALA A 412 -11.94 -58.28 -35.89
N SER A 413 -13.19 -57.82 -35.70
CA SER A 413 -14.37 -58.67 -35.92
C SER A 413 -14.58 -59.06 -37.38
N SER A 414 -14.28 -58.17 -38.33
CA SER A 414 -14.40 -58.47 -39.76
C SER A 414 -13.33 -59.45 -40.22
N LEU A 415 -12.09 -59.32 -39.72
CA LEU A 415 -11.03 -60.32 -39.92
C LEU A 415 -11.45 -61.71 -39.40
N VAL A 416 -11.97 -61.80 -38.18
CA VAL A 416 -12.46 -63.08 -37.61
C VAL A 416 -13.61 -63.65 -38.45
N ALA A 417 -14.56 -62.82 -38.89
CA ALA A 417 -15.67 -63.26 -39.74
C ALA A 417 -15.18 -63.83 -41.09
N VAL A 418 -14.21 -63.17 -41.74
CA VAL A 418 -13.61 -63.67 -42.99
C VAL A 418 -12.91 -65.01 -42.78
N VAL A 419 -12.14 -65.17 -41.69
CA VAL A 419 -11.48 -66.44 -41.35
C VAL A 419 -12.51 -67.55 -41.13
N LEU A 420 -13.60 -67.28 -40.40
CA LEU A 420 -14.67 -68.26 -40.18
C LEU A 420 -15.39 -68.66 -41.48
N ILE A 421 -15.62 -67.72 -42.41
CA ILE A 421 -16.20 -68.01 -43.72
C ILE A 421 -15.26 -68.90 -44.55
N VAL A 422 -13.96 -68.57 -44.61
CA VAL A 422 -12.97 -69.37 -45.36
C VAL A 422 -12.84 -70.78 -44.78
N PHE A 423 -12.75 -70.93 -43.46
CA PHE A 423 -12.75 -72.24 -42.80
C PHE A 423 -14.06 -73.00 -43.04
N GLY A 424 -15.21 -72.33 -42.97
CA GLY A 424 -16.52 -72.95 -43.24
C GLY A 424 -16.64 -73.49 -44.67
N VAL A 425 -16.20 -72.72 -45.66
CA VAL A 425 -16.17 -73.16 -47.07
C VAL A 425 -15.18 -74.30 -47.29
N ALA A 426 -13.97 -74.21 -46.73
CA ALA A 426 -12.97 -75.28 -46.83
C ALA A 426 -13.47 -76.59 -46.19
N TYR A 427 -14.04 -76.51 -44.98
CA TYR A 427 -14.64 -77.65 -44.28
C TYR A 427 -15.83 -78.24 -45.04
N TYR A 428 -16.71 -77.40 -45.59
CA TYR A 428 -17.85 -77.86 -46.40
C TYR A 428 -17.41 -78.59 -47.67
N VAL A 429 -16.42 -78.07 -48.39
CA VAL A 429 -15.87 -78.72 -49.60
C VAL A 429 -15.17 -80.04 -49.24
N GLN A 430 -14.38 -80.06 -48.16
CA GLN A 430 -13.67 -81.25 -47.72
C GLN A 430 -14.61 -82.35 -47.20
N ASN A 431 -15.73 -81.98 -46.57
CA ASN A 431 -16.69 -82.95 -46.05
C ASN A 431 -17.70 -83.44 -47.12
N ARG A 432 -17.87 -82.72 -48.23
CA ARG A 432 -18.73 -83.12 -49.36
C ARG A 432 -18.28 -84.44 -50.02
N SER A 433 -17.00 -84.79 -49.95
CA SER A 433 -16.46 -86.04 -50.50
C SER A 433 -16.61 -87.27 -49.58
N ARG A 434 -17.24 -87.12 -48.41
CA ARG A 434 -17.43 -88.21 -47.42
C ARG A 434 -18.86 -88.66 -47.18
N PHE A 435 -19.81 -88.24 -48.00
CA PHE A 435 -21.14 -88.88 -48.05
C PHE A 435 -21.12 -90.10 -48.97
N VAL A 436 -20.49 -91.18 -48.51
CA VAL A 436 -20.88 -92.52 -48.98
C VAL A 436 -22.26 -92.77 -48.38
N VAL A 437 -23.27 -92.84 -49.25
CA VAL A 437 -24.58 -93.35 -48.86
C VAL A 437 -24.40 -94.86 -48.66
N GLU A 438 -24.30 -95.29 -47.40
CA GLU A 438 -24.40 -96.70 -47.07
C GLU A 438 -25.83 -97.16 -47.39
N VAL A 439 -25.99 -97.76 -48.57
CA VAL A 439 -27.20 -98.49 -48.93
C VAL A 439 -27.19 -99.75 -48.07
N ALA A 440 -27.97 -99.76 -46.99
CA ALA A 440 -28.08 -100.91 -46.12
C ALA A 440 -28.64 -102.11 -46.93
N ASP A 441 -27.81 -103.13 -47.13
CA ASP A 441 -28.20 -104.38 -47.78
C ASP A 441 -29.09 -105.18 -46.81
N PHE A 442 -30.41 -105.07 -47.00
CA PHE A 442 -31.40 -105.70 -46.13
C PHE A 442 -31.54 -107.19 -46.42
N ASN A 443 -30.64 -107.98 -45.83
CA ASN A 443 -30.68 -109.43 -45.89
C ASN A 443 -31.79 -110.01 -44.99
N PHE A 444 -33.02 -110.13 -45.52
CA PHE A 444 -34.16 -110.76 -44.84
C PHE A 444 -34.13 -112.29 -44.93
N GLY A 445 -33.19 -112.91 -44.22
CA GLY A 445 -33.00 -114.37 -44.18
C GLY A 445 -32.98 -114.95 -42.77
N ASN A 446 -34.15 -115.41 -42.29
CA ASN A 446 -34.34 -116.31 -41.15
C ASN A 446 -33.53 -116.05 -39.86
N GLN A 447 -34.05 -115.19 -38.97
CA GLN A 447 -34.40 -115.63 -37.59
C GLN A 447 -35.68 -114.94 -37.10
N CYS A 448 -36.73 -115.75 -36.89
CA CYS A 448 -37.83 -115.47 -35.96
C CYS A 448 -37.27 -115.47 -34.52
N SER A 449 -37.88 -114.91 -33.47
CA SER A 449 -39.20 -114.30 -33.25
C SER A 449 -39.14 -113.51 -31.93
N ASP A 450 -39.79 -112.33 -31.86
CA ASP A 450 -40.47 -111.76 -30.67
C ASP A 450 -40.62 -110.23 -30.77
N LEU A 451 -41.32 -109.76 -31.81
CA LEU A 451 -41.92 -108.42 -31.81
C LEU A 451 -43.39 -108.55 -32.23
N GLU A 452 -44.20 -108.91 -31.23
CA GLU A 452 -45.66 -109.00 -31.33
C GLU A 452 -46.25 -107.69 -31.90
N TYR A 453 -47.09 -107.82 -32.94
CA TYR A 453 -47.59 -106.69 -33.71
C TYR A 453 -48.74 -105.97 -32.97
N LYS A 454 -48.44 -105.33 -31.84
CA LYS A 454 -49.40 -104.51 -31.09
C LYS A 454 -49.83 -103.28 -31.88
N THR A 455 -51.12 -103.19 -32.17
CA THR A 455 -51.79 -102.06 -32.80
C THR A 455 -51.78 -100.81 -31.91
N PHE A 456 -52.07 -99.64 -32.49
CA PHE A 456 -52.05 -98.38 -31.74
C PHE A 456 -53.02 -98.36 -30.55
N ARG A 457 -54.19 -99.03 -30.64
CA ARG A 457 -55.13 -99.15 -29.51
C ARG A 457 -54.55 -99.95 -28.35
N GLU A 458 -53.82 -101.02 -28.62
CA GLU A 458 -53.20 -101.86 -27.58
C GLU A 458 -52.07 -101.10 -26.87
N ARG A 459 -51.23 -100.38 -27.62
CA ARG A 459 -50.20 -99.50 -27.05
C ARG A 459 -50.80 -98.35 -26.23
N LEU A 460 -51.94 -97.78 -26.67
CA LEU A 460 -52.66 -96.76 -25.91
C LEU A 460 -53.25 -97.34 -24.60
N TYR A 461 -53.80 -98.55 -24.66
CA TYR A 461 -54.37 -99.23 -23.49
C TYR A 461 -53.29 -99.63 -22.47
N ASP A 462 -52.16 -100.18 -22.90
CA ASP A 462 -50.99 -100.45 -22.05
C ASP A 462 -50.41 -99.17 -21.42
N SER A 463 -50.38 -98.06 -22.17
CA SER A 463 -49.93 -96.76 -21.67
C SER A 463 -50.85 -96.23 -20.55
N ILE A 464 -52.17 -96.31 -20.77
CA ILE A 464 -53.18 -95.80 -19.82
C ILE A 464 -53.28 -96.70 -18.58
N SER A 465 -53.23 -98.03 -18.71
CA SER A 465 -53.28 -98.95 -17.56
C SER A 465 -52.09 -98.76 -16.61
N ASN A 466 -50.88 -98.63 -17.16
CA ASN A 466 -49.66 -98.35 -16.40
C ASN A 466 -49.61 -96.92 -15.81
N ALA A 467 -50.33 -95.96 -16.41
CA ALA A 467 -50.45 -94.61 -15.85
C ALA A 467 -51.40 -94.55 -14.64
N PHE A 468 -52.51 -95.30 -14.67
CA PHE A 468 -53.54 -95.27 -13.60
C PHE A 468 -53.24 -96.16 -12.39
N LEU A 469 -52.40 -97.20 -12.52
CA LEU A 469 -51.99 -98.06 -11.41
C LEU A 469 -50.77 -97.52 -10.62
N ARG A 470 -50.51 -96.21 -10.65
CA ARG A 470 -49.52 -95.54 -9.77
C ARG A 470 -50.00 -95.42 -8.33
N VAL A 471 -50.07 -96.56 -7.67
CA VAL A 471 -50.12 -96.73 -6.21
C VAL A 471 -48.78 -96.24 -5.61
N PRO A 472 -48.74 -95.63 -4.40
CA PRO A 472 -47.98 -94.38 -4.22
C PRO A 472 -46.65 -94.46 -3.44
N THR A 473 -45.98 -93.31 -3.38
CA THR A 473 -44.70 -92.96 -2.72
C THR A 473 -44.78 -92.88 -1.18
N PRO A 474 -43.63 -92.88 -0.45
CA PRO A 474 -42.93 -91.63 -0.04
C PRO A 474 -41.39 -91.69 -0.28
N SER A 475 -40.56 -90.64 -0.14
CA SER A 475 -40.74 -89.21 0.19
C SER A 475 -39.55 -88.35 -0.30
N SER A 476 -39.79 -87.04 -0.46
CA SER A 476 -38.89 -85.85 -0.45
C SER A 476 -37.40 -86.02 -0.05
N SER A 477 -36.46 -85.18 -0.52
CA SER A 477 -36.63 -83.74 -0.82
C SER A 477 -35.64 -83.14 -1.85
N GLU A 478 -36.15 -82.13 -2.56
CA GLU A 478 -35.48 -80.96 -3.15
C GLU A 478 -34.65 -80.14 -2.12
N PRO A 479 -33.96 -79.00 -2.44
CA PRO A 479 -33.72 -78.36 -3.76
C PRO A 479 -32.34 -77.66 -4.02
N THR A 480 -32.09 -77.31 -5.29
CA THR A 480 -31.56 -76.02 -5.84
C THR A 480 -30.11 -75.48 -5.71
N LEU A 481 -29.73 -74.83 -6.83
CA LEU A 481 -29.02 -73.53 -7.02
C LEU A 481 -27.48 -73.47 -7.27
N TRP A 482 -27.14 -72.76 -8.35
CA TRP A 482 -25.84 -72.18 -8.75
C TRP A 482 -25.58 -70.84 -8.01
N PRO A 483 -24.43 -70.13 -8.16
CA PRO A 483 -22.99 -70.48 -8.30
C PRO A 483 -22.19 -69.69 -7.21
N PRO A 484 -20.98 -69.09 -7.39
CA PRO A 484 -19.84 -69.28 -8.32
C PRO A 484 -18.47 -69.44 -7.60
N GLY A 485 -17.34 -69.41 -8.33
CA GLY A 485 -16.00 -69.34 -7.73
C GLY A 485 -14.81 -69.65 -8.66
N ARG A 486 -14.61 -68.88 -9.73
CA ARG A 486 -13.51 -69.13 -10.68
C ARG A 486 -12.19 -68.49 -10.22
N LYS A 487 -11.11 -69.28 -10.31
CA LYS A 487 -9.67 -68.90 -10.42
C LYS A 487 -8.94 -68.34 -9.19
N TYR A 488 -8.08 -69.21 -8.64
CA TYR A 488 -6.67 -68.84 -8.48
C TYR A 488 -6.04 -68.60 -9.86
N GLY A 489 -5.04 -67.71 -9.92
CA GLY A 489 -4.36 -67.35 -11.16
C GLY A 489 -3.26 -66.30 -10.97
N SER A 490 -2.31 -66.57 -10.07
CA SER A 490 -1.00 -65.91 -10.09
C SER A 490 -0.17 -66.41 -11.27
N LEU A 491 0.69 -65.53 -11.78
CA LEU A 491 1.94 -65.69 -12.57
C LEU A 491 2.11 -64.32 -13.27
N ALA A 492 3.14 -63.49 -13.03
CA ALA A 492 4.54 -63.77 -12.70
C ALA A 492 5.23 -64.56 -13.83
#